data_AF-A0A5D2VBA9-F1
#
_entry.id   AF-A0A5D2VBA9-F1
#
_cell.length_a   1.000
_cell.length_b   1.000
_cell.length_c   1.000
_cell.angle_alpha   90.00
_cell.angle_beta   90.00
_cell.angle_gamma   90.00
#
_symmetry.space_group_name_H-M   'P 1'
#
loop_
_entity.id
_entity.type
_entity.pdbx_description
1 polymer ?
#
loop_
_entity_poly.entity_id
_entity_poly.type
_entity_poly.pdbx_seq_one_letter_code
_entity_poly.pdbx_strand_id
1 'polypeptide(L)'
;MSKQTYRVCFCFQRRFRLAVSEAPEDIKKLFEQYSENGIMTIDGLQRFLVEVQKEDKATREDAQKIIDSVKHFHRKGVNLEAFFKYLFGDINPPLASLGVHHDMSAPLSHYFIYTGHNSYLTGNQLSSECSDVPIINALKRGVRVIELDIWPNSTKDDVDVLHGGTLTTPVELIKCLRSIKEYAFVASEYPVVITLEDHLTPNLQAKVAEMVTQTFGEILFSPGPECFKEFPCPESLKRRIIISTKPPKEYLEAKENDLDEEDEEDTDDGDKSQHSLAPEYKHLIGILARKPKGGLDAWLRVDPDKVTRLSMSEQKFEKAVVTHGKQIVRFTRRNVLRVYPKSTRFDSSNYNPLIGWMHGVQMVAFNMQGYGRSLWLMHGMFKANGDVEVFDPKIKLPVKTTLKVTVYMGEGWYYDFHHTHFDAYSPPDFYSRVSRYTVIQASFIFLDSPYGTRFNVTMEIFTRKI
;
A
#
# COMPACT_ATOMS: atom_id res chain seq x y z
N MET A 1 18.64 35.82 0.64
CA MET A 1 18.96 34.91 1.76
C MET A 1 18.00 35.17 2.90
N SER A 2 17.20 34.17 3.30
CA SER A 2 16.31 34.25 4.46
C SER A 2 17.13 34.23 5.75
N LYS A 3 16.89 35.18 6.65
CA LYS A 3 17.49 35.21 7.99
C LYS A 3 16.45 34.68 8.98
N GLN A 4 16.77 33.62 9.70
CA GLN A 4 15.93 33.13 10.79
C GLN A 4 16.45 33.68 12.13
N THR A 5 15.53 34.08 13.00
CA THR A 5 15.86 34.69 14.30
C THR A 5 15.29 33.82 15.41
N TYR A 6 16.16 33.35 16.31
CA TYR A 6 15.81 32.49 17.43
C TYR A 6 16.00 33.26 18.74
N ARG A 7 15.07 33.12 19.69
CA ARG A 7 15.13 33.78 21.01
C ARG A 7 15.98 32.95 21.96
N VAL A 8 17.18 33.39 22.31
CA VAL A 8 18.04 32.71 23.29
C VAL A 8 17.94 33.48 24.61
N CYS A 9 17.48 32.85 25.69
CA CYS A 9 17.33 33.46 27.03
C CYS A 9 16.63 34.84 27.04
N PHE A 10 15.28 34.84 27.10
CA PHE A 10 14.32 35.95 27.35
C PHE A 10 14.52 37.31 26.61
N CYS A 11 15.73 37.85 26.54
CA CYS A 11 16.07 39.15 25.97
C CYS A 11 17.01 39.08 24.76
N PHE A 12 17.68 37.95 24.50
CA PHE A 12 18.64 37.86 23.39
C PHE A 12 18.05 37.15 22.17
N GLN A 13 18.44 37.64 20.99
CA GLN A 13 18.06 37.04 19.71
C GLN A 13 19.32 36.68 18.93
N ARG A 14 19.38 35.43 18.47
CA ARG A 14 20.44 34.96 17.56
C ARG A 14 19.88 34.87 16.15
N ARG A 15 20.64 35.41 15.19
CA ARG A 15 20.30 35.35 13.76
C ARG A 15 21.17 34.33 13.05
N PHE A 16 20.53 33.41 12.36
CA PHE A 16 21.18 32.44 11.50
C PHE A 16 20.88 32.77 10.05
N ARG A 17 21.90 32.68 9.20
CA ARG A 17 21.74 32.73 7.74
C ARG A 17 21.46 31.30 7.29
N LEU A 18 20.31 31.07 6.65
CA LEU A 18 20.14 29.86 5.88
C LEU A 18 21.05 29.97 4.65
N ALA A 19 21.93 28.99 4.45
CA ALA A 19 22.71 28.88 3.24
C ALA A 19 21.74 28.78 2.05
N VAL A 20 22.00 29.55 1.00
CA VAL A 20 21.33 29.30 -0.29
C VAL A 20 21.94 28.02 -0.84
N SER A 21 21.11 27.13 -1.35
CA SER A 21 21.57 25.89 -1.98
C SER A 21 22.41 26.23 -3.19
N GLU A 22 23.73 26.11 -3.05
CA GLU A 22 24.66 26.20 -4.16
C GLU A 22 24.98 24.79 -4.68
N ALA A 23 25.24 24.68 -5.98
CA ALA A 23 25.63 23.42 -6.58
C ALA A 23 26.90 22.87 -5.91
N PRO A 24 26.89 21.61 -5.41
CA PRO A 24 28.09 20.95 -4.93
C PRO A 24 29.18 20.91 -6.00
N GLU A 25 30.45 20.87 -5.57
CA GLU A 25 31.60 20.92 -6.49
C GLU A 25 31.58 19.80 -7.54
N ASP A 26 31.16 18.59 -7.14
CA ASP A 26 31.05 17.47 -8.07
C ASP A 26 29.96 17.69 -9.12
N ILE A 27 28.87 18.39 -8.78
CA ILE A 27 27.81 18.77 -9.72
C ILE A 27 28.27 19.88 -10.66
N LYS A 28 29.08 20.84 -10.18
CA LYS A 28 29.70 21.87 -11.03
C LYS A 28 30.60 21.25 -12.08
N LYS A 29 31.51 20.37 -11.65
CA LYS A 29 32.40 19.62 -12.55
C LYS A 29 31.64 18.77 -13.55
N LEU A 30 30.56 18.13 -13.11
CA LEU A 30 29.68 17.37 -13.99
C LEU A 30 29.04 18.27 -15.05
N PHE A 31 28.49 19.42 -14.66
CA PHE A 31 27.93 20.39 -15.60
C PHE A 31 28.95 20.87 -16.64
N GLU A 32 30.18 21.16 -16.22
CA GLU A 32 31.28 21.59 -17.10
C GLU A 32 31.63 20.57 -18.18
N GLN A 33 31.54 19.26 -17.89
CA GLN A 33 31.81 18.19 -18.86
C GLN A 33 30.82 18.14 -20.03
N TYR A 34 29.61 18.68 -19.84
CA TYR A 34 28.51 18.67 -20.81
C TYR A 34 28.12 20.07 -21.28
N SER A 35 28.90 21.10 -20.94
CA SER A 35 28.62 22.49 -21.30
C SER A 35 29.80 23.16 -21.99
N GLU A 36 29.49 24.17 -22.80
CA GLU A 36 30.49 25.03 -23.46
C GLU A 36 30.22 26.47 -23.05
N ASN A 37 31.26 27.19 -22.62
CA ASN A 37 31.17 28.58 -22.17
C ASN A 37 30.07 28.80 -21.09
N GLY A 38 29.89 27.83 -20.20
CA GLY A 38 28.89 27.88 -19.11
C GLY A 38 27.45 27.64 -19.54
N ILE A 39 27.22 27.17 -20.77
CA ILE A 39 25.90 26.79 -21.28
C ILE A 39 25.91 25.35 -21.79
N MET A 40 25.01 24.53 -21.23
CA MET A 40 24.70 23.19 -21.71
C MET A 40 23.68 23.30 -22.86
N THR A 41 24.09 22.88 -24.05
CA THR A 41 23.22 22.86 -25.23
C THR A 41 22.25 21.67 -25.17
N ILE A 42 21.33 21.58 -26.14
CA ILE A 42 20.41 20.43 -26.25
C ILE A 42 21.19 19.13 -26.41
N ASP A 43 22.24 19.14 -27.24
CA ASP A 43 23.12 17.99 -27.48
C ASP A 43 23.90 17.62 -26.22
N GLY A 44 24.38 18.61 -25.46
CA GLY A 44 25.04 18.41 -24.17
C GLY A 44 24.11 17.77 -23.13
N LEU A 45 22.87 18.24 -23.04
CA LEU A 45 21.87 17.68 -22.13
C LEU A 45 21.45 16.27 -22.54
N GLN A 46 21.23 16.01 -23.84
CA GLN A 46 20.93 14.65 -24.31
C GLN A 46 22.05 13.67 -23.95
N ARG A 47 23.31 14.06 -24.16
CA ARG A 47 24.46 13.25 -23.74
C ARG A 47 24.46 12.99 -22.23
N PHE A 48 24.16 14.00 -21.42
CA PHE A 48 24.04 13.84 -19.97
C PHE A 48 22.95 12.81 -19.59
N LEU A 49 21.77 12.88 -20.21
CA LEU A 49 20.68 11.93 -19.96
C LEU A 49 21.09 10.49 -20.28
N VAL A 50 21.76 10.28 -21.41
CA VAL A 50 22.24 8.95 -21.82
C VAL A 50 23.39 8.46 -20.93
N GLU A 51 24.45 9.26 -20.80
CA GLU A 51 25.71 8.83 -20.19
C GLU A 51 25.62 8.76 -18.66
N VAL A 52 24.89 9.69 -18.03
CA VAL A 52 24.84 9.86 -16.57
C VAL A 52 23.53 9.35 -15.99
N GLN A 53 22.37 9.77 -16.52
CA GLN A 53 21.06 9.31 -16.03
C GLN A 53 20.70 7.90 -16.51
N LYS A 54 21.47 7.34 -17.45
CA LYS A 54 21.24 6.01 -18.06
C LYS A 54 19.90 5.90 -18.77
N GLU A 55 19.43 7.01 -19.34
CA GLU A 55 18.27 7.05 -20.21
C GLU A 55 18.69 6.73 -21.64
N ASP A 56 18.97 5.45 -21.93
CA ASP A 56 19.55 5.00 -23.21
C ASP A 56 18.72 5.40 -24.45
N LYS A 57 17.44 5.74 -24.27
CA LYS A 57 16.50 6.15 -25.31
C LYS A 57 16.25 7.67 -25.36
N ALA A 58 16.96 8.46 -24.56
CA ALA A 58 16.74 9.91 -24.49
C ALA A 58 16.98 10.57 -25.84
N THR A 59 15.95 11.25 -26.34
CA THR A 59 15.97 11.93 -27.64
C THR A 59 16.36 13.39 -27.49
N ARG A 60 16.68 14.03 -28.62
CA ARG A 60 16.92 15.48 -28.68
C ARG A 60 15.66 16.25 -28.27
N GLU A 61 14.49 15.72 -28.62
CA GLU A 61 13.18 16.27 -28.28
C GLU A 61 12.92 16.21 -26.77
N ASP A 62 13.32 15.14 -26.10
CA ASP A 62 13.19 15.03 -24.63
C ASP A 62 14.09 16.04 -23.91
N ALA A 63 15.35 16.16 -24.37
CA ALA A 63 16.26 17.18 -23.88
C ALA A 63 15.70 18.60 -24.10
N GLN A 64 15.11 18.86 -25.27
CA GLN A 64 14.46 20.14 -25.58
C GLN A 64 13.28 20.43 -24.65
N LYS A 65 12.40 19.46 -24.37
CA LYS A 65 11.29 19.62 -23.41
C LYS A 65 11.78 19.99 -22.02
N ILE A 66 12.84 19.32 -21.53
CA ILE A 66 13.45 19.65 -20.25
C ILE A 66 13.92 21.11 -20.29
N ILE A 67 14.73 21.45 -21.30
CA ILE A 67 15.24 22.81 -21.50
C ILE A 67 14.13 23.87 -21.45
N ASP A 68 13.00 23.62 -22.11
CA ASP A 68 11.86 24.54 -22.15
C ASP A 68 11.15 24.64 -20.80
N SER A 69 11.11 23.56 -20.02
CA SER A 69 10.51 23.53 -18.68
C SER A 69 11.32 24.27 -17.61
N VAL A 70 12.66 24.32 -17.74
CA VAL A 70 13.52 25.01 -16.75
C VAL A 70 13.85 26.44 -17.14
N LYS A 71 13.53 26.85 -18.37
CA LYS A 71 13.77 28.22 -18.85
C LYS A 71 12.67 29.16 -18.41
N HIS A 72 13.09 30.34 -17.92
CA HIS A 72 12.23 31.52 -17.82
C HIS A 72 12.43 32.51 -18.99
N PHE A 73 13.48 32.36 -19.83
CA PHE A 73 13.80 33.29 -20.93
C PHE A 73 14.47 32.62 -22.15
N HIS A 74 14.38 33.27 -23.33
CA HIS A 74 14.83 32.86 -24.68
C HIS A 74 16.36 32.63 -24.87
N ARG A 75 17.04 31.82 -24.05
CA ARG A 75 18.44 31.41 -24.30
C ARG A 75 18.51 30.07 -25.06
N LYS A 76 19.60 29.80 -25.78
CA LYS A 76 19.85 28.54 -26.53
C LYS A 76 20.50 27.42 -25.66
N GLY A 77 20.10 27.27 -24.39
CA GLY A 77 20.62 26.21 -23.52
C GLY A 77 20.32 26.42 -22.04
N VAL A 78 20.94 25.61 -21.18
CA VAL A 78 20.79 25.60 -19.71
C VAL A 78 22.09 26.07 -19.06
N ASN A 79 22.02 27.02 -18.12
CA ASN A 79 23.17 27.41 -17.29
C ASN A 79 23.24 26.52 -16.02
N LEU A 80 24.31 26.64 -15.25
CA LEU A 80 24.51 25.83 -14.04
C LEU A 80 23.32 25.92 -13.05
N GLU A 81 22.78 27.12 -12.85
CA GLU A 81 21.64 27.34 -11.93
C GLU A 81 20.38 26.60 -12.39
N ALA A 82 20.02 26.71 -13.67
CA ALA A 82 18.88 25.99 -14.22
C ALA A 82 19.13 24.48 -14.26
N PHE A 83 20.35 24.02 -14.53
CA PHE A 83 20.69 22.60 -14.48
C PHE A 83 20.56 22.05 -13.05
N PHE A 84 21.05 22.79 -12.06
CA PHE A 84 20.93 22.41 -10.65
C PHE A 84 19.46 22.36 -10.22
N LYS A 85 18.65 23.34 -10.61
CA LYS A 85 17.20 23.35 -10.37
C LYS A 85 16.50 22.16 -11.04
N TYR A 86 16.93 21.77 -12.24
CA TYR A 86 16.43 20.58 -12.93
C TYR A 86 16.70 19.30 -12.12
N LEU A 87 17.91 19.14 -11.55
CA LEU A 87 18.26 17.96 -10.76
C LEU A 87 17.35 17.76 -9.52
N PHE A 88 16.81 18.84 -8.94
CA PHE A 88 15.83 18.78 -7.84
C PHE A 88 14.37 18.83 -8.29
N GLY A 89 14.11 19.08 -9.57
CA GLY A 89 12.76 19.29 -10.08
C GLY A 89 11.96 18.01 -10.13
N ASP A 90 10.63 18.12 -10.03
CA ASP A 90 9.70 17.00 -10.17
C ASP A 90 9.80 16.29 -11.54
N ILE A 91 10.43 16.94 -12.52
CA ILE A 91 10.73 16.42 -13.87
C ILE A 91 11.95 15.51 -13.91
N ASN A 92 12.72 15.39 -12.82
CA ASN A 92 13.85 14.46 -12.68
C ASN A 92 13.69 13.59 -11.41
N PRO A 93 12.58 12.84 -11.27
CA PRO A 93 12.34 12.06 -10.07
C PRO A 93 13.35 10.90 -9.96
N PRO A 94 13.76 10.50 -8.75
CA PRO A 94 14.66 9.36 -8.56
C PRO A 94 14.03 8.01 -8.98
N LEU A 95 12.71 7.97 -9.16
CA LEU A 95 11.97 6.79 -9.63
C LEU A 95 11.35 7.13 -11.00
N ALA A 96 11.71 6.37 -12.03
CA ALA A 96 11.13 6.53 -13.36
C ALA A 96 9.64 6.13 -13.36
N SER A 97 8.82 6.84 -14.14
CA SER A 97 7.43 6.45 -14.37
C SER A 97 7.38 5.40 -15.48
N LEU A 98 7.51 4.11 -15.15
CA LEU A 98 7.43 3.03 -16.14
C LEU A 98 5.98 2.61 -16.44
N GLY A 99 5.01 3.08 -15.66
CA GLY A 99 3.66 2.53 -15.67
C GLY A 99 3.64 1.03 -15.34
N VAL A 100 2.51 0.39 -15.70
CA VAL A 100 2.34 -1.06 -15.64
C VAL A 100 3.30 -1.72 -16.63
N HIS A 101 4.23 -2.53 -16.14
CA HIS A 101 5.23 -3.20 -16.98
C HIS A 101 5.35 -4.70 -16.70
N HIS A 102 4.68 -5.22 -15.69
CA HIS A 102 4.63 -6.65 -15.41
C HIS A 102 3.56 -7.36 -16.23
N ASP A 103 3.68 -8.69 -16.29
CA ASP A 103 2.59 -9.54 -16.75
C ASP A 103 1.42 -9.46 -15.77
N MET A 104 0.28 -8.93 -16.24
CA MET A 104 -0.95 -8.77 -15.46
C MET A 104 -1.98 -9.87 -15.77
N SER A 105 -1.58 -10.90 -16.55
CA SER A 105 -2.42 -12.02 -16.98
C SER A 105 -2.28 -13.28 -16.13
N ALA A 106 -1.33 -13.32 -15.19
CA ALA A 106 -1.24 -14.40 -14.19
C ALA A 106 -2.39 -14.35 -13.16
N PRO A 107 -2.67 -15.43 -12.41
CA PRO A 107 -3.71 -15.48 -11.38
C PRO A 107 -3.52 -14.44 -10.26
N LEU A 108 -4.60 -13.88 -9.71
CA LEU A 108 -4.52 -12.85 -8.65
C LEU A 108 -3.65 -13.24 -7.43
N SER A 109 -3.61 -14.53 -7.08
CA SER A 109 -2.74 -15.05 -6.01
C SER A 109 -1.25 -14.87 -6.28
N HIS A 110 -0.85 -14.59 -7.50
CA HIS A 110 0.55 -14.33 -7.85
C HIS A 110 0.96 -12.88 -7.60
N TYR A 111 0.07 -12.02 -7.11
CA TYR A 111 0.37 -10.61 -6.94
C TYR A 111 0.40 -10.19 -5.47
N PHE A 112 1.36 -9.34 -5.11
CA PHE A 112 1.24 -8.54 -3.90
C PHE A 112 0.20 -7.46 -4.11
N ILE A 113 -0.71 -7.32 -3.14
CA ILE A 113 -1.88 -6.45 -3.25
C ILE A 113 -1.78 -5.40 -2.14
N TYR A 114 -1.84 -4.13 -2.53
CA TYR A 114 -1.77 -3.01 -1.62
C TYR A 114 -2.99 -3.01 -0.70
N THR A 115 -2.81 -3.36 0.57
CA THR A 115 -3.90 -3.73 1.48
C THR A 115 -4.00 -2.79 2.68
N GLY A 116 -5.18 -2.18 2.87
CA GLY A 116 -5.54 -1.46 4.09
C GLY A 116 -6.09 -2.40 5.18
N HIS A 117 -5.92 -1.99 6.44
CA HIS A 117 -6.54 -2.58 7.62
C HIS A 117 -7.41 -1.54 8.31
N ASN A 118 -8.63 -1.91 8.73
CA ASN A 118 -9.63 -1.04 9.33
C ASN A 118 -9.69 0.32 8.62
N SER A 119 -9.96 0.27 7.32
CA SER A 119 -9.71 1.38 6.38
C SER A 119 -10.61 2.60 6.62
N TYR A 120 -11.58 2.46 7.50
CA TYR A 120 -12.54 3.46 7.94
C TYR A 120 -12.04 4.29 9.15
N LEU A 121 -10.99 3.85 9.86
CA LEU A 121 -10.51 4.55 11.06
C LEU A 121 -9.69 5.79 10.70
N THR A 122 -10.00 6.91 11.38
CA THR A 122 -9.27 8.17 11.23
C THR A 122 -8.02 8.25 12.11
N GLY A 123 -7.91 7.40 13.14
CA GLY A 123 -6.77 7.39 14.05
C GLY A 123 -6.58 6.06 14.77
N ASN A 124 -6.59 6.11 16.10
CA ASN A 124 -6.35 4.96 16.99
C ASN A 124 -7.50 3.93 16.95
N GLN A 125 -7.20 2.69 17.35
CA GLN A 125 -8.15 1.56 17.27
C GLN A 125 -9.26 1.61 18.35
N LEU A 126 -9.19 2.48 19.35
CA LEU A 126 -10.09 2.41 20.52
C LEU A 126 -11.15 3.50 20.56
N SER A 127 -10.84 4.70 20.09
CA SER A 127 -11.68 5.88 20.33
C SER A 127 -11.68 6.91 19.20
N SER A 128 -11.00 6.63 18.08
CA SER A 128 -11.04 7.54 16.94
C SER A 128 -12.36 7.45 16.19
N GLU A 129 -12.69 8.47 15.41
CA GLU A 129 -13.88 8.46 14.59
C GLU A 129 -13.72 7.53 13.37
N CYS A 130 -14.83 6.94 12.92
CA CYS A 130 -14.88 6.26 11.64
C CYS A 130 -15.36 7.23 10.55
N SER A 131 -14.78 7.12 9.36
CA SER A 131 -15.08 7.98 8.22
C SER A 131 -14.74 7.30 6.90
N ASP A 132 -15.32 7.80 5.82
CA ASP A 132 -14.95 7.44 4.45
C ASP A 132 -13.69 8.18 3.97
N VAL A 133 -13.26 9.25 4.64
CA VAL A 133 -12.07 10.04 4.26
C VAL A 133 -10.78 9.20 4.21
N PRO A 134 -10.46 8.34 5.21
CA PRO A 134 -9.29 7.48 5.13
C PRO A 134 -9.37 6.46 3.97
N ILE A 135 -10.57 6.00 3.61
CA ILE A 135 -10.82 5.12 2.45
C ILE A 135 -10.49 5.87 1.15
N ILE A 136 -10.99 7.10 0.99
CA ILE A 136 -10.72 7.95 -0.18
C ILE A 136 -9.21 8.17 -0.32
N ASN A 137 -8.53 8.51 0.78
CA ASN A 137 -7.09 8.74 0.80
C ASN A 137 -6.30 7.46 0.46
N ALA A 138 -6.72 6.31 0.96
CA ALA A 138 -6.14 5.01 0.64
C ALA A 138 -6.26 4.70 -0.87
N LEU A 139 -7.45 4.86 -1.45
CA LEU A 139 -7.70 4.61 -2.88
C LEU A 139 -6.91 5.57 -3.78
N LYS A 140 -6.85 6.87 -3.46
CA LYS A 140 -6.03 7.86 -4.18
C LYS A 140 -4.52 7.55 -4.12
N ARG A 141 -4.07 6.82 -3.10
CA ARG A 141 -2.68 6.33 -2.97
C ARG A 141 -2.43 5.01 -3.69
N GLY A 142 -3.46 4.40 -4.29
CA GLY A 142 -3.36 3.12 -4.99
C GLY A 142 -3.68 1.88 -4.14
N VAL A 143 -4.17 2.01 -2.90
CA VAL A 143 -4.63 0.85 -2.11
C VAL A 143 -5.71 0.09 -2.88
N ARG A 144 -5.58 -1.25 -2.96
CA ARG A 144 -6.46 -2.15 -3.73
C ARG A 144 -7.32 -3.05 -2.86
N VAL A 145 -7.08 -3.11 -1.55
CA VAL A 145 -7.94 -3.81 -0.59
C VAL A 145 -8.41 -2.87 0.50
N ILE A 146 -9.71 -2.70 0.64
CA ILE A 146 -10.37 -1.88 1.67
C ILE A 146 -11.11 -2.80 2.64
N GLU A 147 -10.84 -2.65 3.94
CA GLU A 147 -11.53 -3.40 4.99
C GLU A 147 -12.65 -2.56 5.61
N LEU A 148 -13.83 -3.17 5.75
CA LEU A 148 -15.01 -2.61 6.41
C LEU A 148 -15.54 -3.63 7.42
N ASP A 149 -15.65 -3.22 8.68
CA ASP A 149 -16.23 -4.03 9.74
C ASP A 149 -17.69 -3.62 9.90
N ILE A 150 -18.60 -4.48 9.50
CA ILE A 150 -20.03 -4.15 9.37
C ILE A 150 -20.81 -4.67 10.56
N TRP A 151 -21.56 -3.77 11.19
CA TRP A 151 -22.35 -4.05 12.40
C TRP A 151 -23.76 -3.47 12.25
N PRO A 152 -24.76 -4.03 12.95
CA PRO A 152 -26.06 -3.40 13.05
C PRO A 152 -25.93 -2.00 13.67
N ASN A 153 -26.64 -1.02 13.12
CA ASN A 153 -26.78 0.30 13.73
C ASN A 153 -27.53 0.21 15.08
N SER A 154 -27.64 1.33 15.79
CA SER A 154 -28.26 1.37 17.12
C SER A 154 -29.73 0.91 17.15
N THR A 155 -30.47 1.13 16.06
CA THR A 155 -31.87 0.72 15.89
C THR A 155 -32.02 -0.70 15.30
N LYS A 156 -30.92 -1.35 14.92
CA LYS A 156 -30.85 -2.70 14.33
C LYS A 156 -31.62 -2.88 13.00
N ASP A 157 -31.86 -1.79 12.29
CA ASP A 157 -32.56 -1.75 11.01
C ASP A 157 -31.67 -1.30 9.84
N ASP A 158 -30.44 -0.85 10.13
CA ASP A 158 -29.42 -0.49 9.15
C ASP A 158 -28.01 -0.94 9.57
N VAL A 159 -27.02 -0.62 8.74
CA VAL A 159 -25.64 -1.08 8.89
C VAL A 159 -24.65 0.07 8.98
N ASP A 160 -23.88 0.05 10.06
CA ASP A 160 -22.76 0.93 10.31
C ASP A 160 -21.43 0.20 10.12
N VAL A 161 -20.39 0.99 9.85
CA VAL A 161 -19.00 0.57 9.86
C VAL A 161 -18.32 1.13 11.10
N LEU A 162 -17.79 0.26 11.96
CA LEU A 162 -17.06 0.63 13.16
C LEU A 162 -16.20 -0.52 13.70
N HIS A 163 -15.26 -0.20 14.59
CA HIS A 163 -14.51 -1.21 15.32
C HIS A 163 -15.29 -1.67 16.55
N GLY A 164 -15.93 -2.83 16.44
CA GLY A 164 -16.82 -3.36 17.48
C GLY A 164 -16.15 -3.55 18.84
N GLY A 165 -16.92 -3.34 19.91
CA GLY A 165 -16.41 -3.45 21.29
C GLY A 165 -15.47 -2.31 21.71
N THR A 166 -15.45 -1.20 20.98
CA THR A 166 -14.64 -0.01 21.28
C THR A 166 -15.49 1.27 21.35
N LEU A 167 -14.85 2.42 21.58
CA LEU A 167 -15.47 3.74 21.63
C LEU A 167 -15.39 4.50 20.30
N THR A 168 -15.03 3.82 19.20
CA THR A 168 -15.01 4.46 17.87
C THR A 168 -16.42 4.85 17.44
N THR A 169 -16.61 6.08 16.97
CA THR A 169 -17.91 6.52 16.45
C THR A 169 -18.17 5.90 15.06
N PRO A 170 -19.40 5.43 14.77
CA PRO A 170 -19.70 4.74 13.53
C PRO A 170 -19.78 5.65 12.31
N VAL A 171 -19.69 5.06 11.11
CA VAL A 171 -20.03 5.70 9.83
C VAL A 171 -20.96 4.79 9.03
N GLU A 172 -21.98 5.35 8.40
CA GLU A 172 -22.95 4.58 7.61
C GLU A 172 -22.26 3.80 6.47
N LEU A 173 -22.60 2.51 6.31
CA LEU A 173 -22.00 1.67 5.27
C LEU A 173 -22.17 2.26 3.86
N ILE A 174 -23.35 2.78 3.54
CA ILE A 174 -23.64 3.35 2.22
C ILE A 174 -22.72 4.51 1.86
N LYS A 175 -22.26 5.28 2.86
CA LYS A 175 -21.31 6.38 2.66
C LYS A 175 -19.95 5.82 2.21
N CYS A 176 -19.46 4.79 2.91
CA CYS A 176 -18.23 4.10 2.53
C CYS A 176 -18.32 3.49 1.12
N LEU A 177 -19.42 2.80 0.78
CA LEU A 177 -19.61 2.18 -0.52
C LEU A 177 -19.62 3.21 -1.67
N ARG A 178 -20.29 4.35 -1.48
CA ARG A 178 -20.30 5.45 -2.46
C ARG A 178 -18.91 6.03 -2.70
N SER A 179 -18.16 6.29 -1.62
CA SER A 179 -16.79 6.77 -1.71
C SER A 179 -15.87 5.73 -2.37
N ILE A 180 -16.05 4.43 -2.12
CA ILE A 180 -15.32 3.39 -2.86
C ILE A 180 -15.67 3.44 -4.34
N LYS A 181 -16.95 3.51 -4.72
CA LYS A 181 -17.37 3.59 -6.14
C LYS A 181 -16.71 4.75 -6.88
N GLU A 182 -16.66 5.92 -6.25
CA GLU A 182 -16.12 7.14 -6.85
C GLU A 182 -14.59 7.08 -7.03
N TYR A 183 -13.88 6.55 -6.04
CA TYR A 183 -12.42 6.62 -5.99
C TYR A 183 -11.69 5.32 -6.35
N ALA A 184 -12.41 4.18 -6.51
CA ALA A 184 -11.82 2.86 -6.70
C ALA A 184 -10.76 2.82 -7.80
N PHE A 185 -11.00 3.52 -8.92
CA PHE A 185 -10.16 3.42 -10.12
C PHE A 185 -9.42 4.72 -10.47
N VAL A 186 -9.31 5.66 -9.54
CA VAL A 186 -8.64 6.95 -9.78
C VAL A 186 -7.12 6.80 -9.91
N ALA A 187 -6.52 5.92 -9.09
CA ALA A 187 -5.07 5.72 -9.08
C ALA A 187 -4.60 4.53 -9.94
N SER A 188 -5.49 3.57 -10.22
CA SER A 188 -5.20 2.34 -10.98
C SER A 188 -6.49 1.74 -11.53
N GLU A 189 -6.44 1.16 -12.73
CA GLU A 189 -7.58 0.48 -13.36
C GLU A 189 -7.83 -0.94 -12.82
N TYR A 190 -6.88 -1.50 -12.06
CA TYR A 190 -6.96 -2.87 -11.57
C TYR A 190 -7.95 -3.03 -10.40
N PRO A 191 -8.46 -4.26 -10.16
CA PRO A 191 -9.59 -4.48 -9.27
C PRO A 191 -9.37 -3.96 -7.85
N VAL A 192 -10.47 -3.54 -7.21
CA VAL A 192 -10.53 -3.27 -5.77
C VAL A 192 -11.27 -4.39 -5.07
N VAL A 193 -10.66 -4.94 -4.03
CA VAL A 193 -11.27 -5.92 -3.14
C VAL A 193 -11.80 -5.22 -1.89
N ILE A 194 -13.08 -5.44 -1.57
CA ILE A 194 -13.67 -5.01 -0.30
C ILE A 194 -13.74 -6.22 0.61
N THR A 195 -13.02 -6.19 1.73
CA THR A 195 -13.07 -7.25 2.72
C THR A 195 -14.06 -6.87 3.80
N LEU A 196 -15.11 -7.67 3.96
CA LEU A 196 -16.12 -7.42 4.99
C LEU A 196 -15.83 -8.29 6.22
N GLU A 197 -15.73 -7.66 7.38
CA GLU A 197 -15.85 -8.36 8.67
C GLU A 197 -17.31 -8.30 9.13
N ASP A 198 -18.02 -9.39 8.89
CA ASP A 198 -19.47 -9.46 9.01
C ASP A 198 -19.94 -9.88 10.41
N HIS A 199 -20.68 -8.99 11.07
CA HIS A 199 -21.34 -9.19 12.37
C HIS A 199 -22.87 -9.02 12.29
N LEU A 200 -23.45 -9.22 11.12
CA LEU A 200 -24.86 -8.95 10.83
C LEU A 200 -25.77 -10.17 11.01
N THR A 201 -27.07 -9.90 11.14
CA THR A 201 -28.13 -10.91 11.03
C THR A 201 -28.45 -11.19 9.55
N PRO A 202 -29.11 -12.32 9.20
CA PRO A 202 -29.47 -12.63 7.82
C PRO A 202 -30.27 -11.53 7.10
N ASN A 203 -31.20 -10.87 7.80
CA ASN A 203 -31.97 -9.76 7.23
C ASN A 203 -31.08 -8.56 6.86
N LEU A 204 -30.11 -8.23 7.72
CA LEU A 204 -29.16 -7.16 7.45
C LEU A 204 -28.14 -7.57 6.39
N GLN A 205 -27.74 -8.84 6.30
CA GLN A 205 -26.93 -9.35 5.19
C GLN A 205 -27.65 -9.20 3.84
N ALA A 206 -28.96 -9.52 3.77
CA ALA A 206 -29.76 -9.29 2.58
C ALA A 206 -29.80 -7.79 2.20
N LYS A 207 -29.97 -6.91 3.18
CA LYS A 207 -29.91 -5.45 2.99
C LYS A 207 -28.54 -4.99 2.49
N VAL A 208 -27.44 -5.51 3.04
CA VAL A 208 -26.09 -5.23 2.51
C VAL A 208 -25.94 -5.75 1.09
N ALA A 209 -26.52 -6.92 0.77
CA ALA A 209 -26.43 -7.46 -0.57
C ALA A 209 -27.11 -6.55 -1.60
N GLU A 210 -28.28 -6.03 -1.25
CA GLU A 210 -29.00 -5.01 -2.01
C GLU A 210 -28.16 -3.72 -2.15
N MET A 211 -27.65 -3.17 -1.05
CA MET A 211 -26.84 -1.93 -1.06
C MET A 211 -25.60 -2.06 -1.96
N VAL A 212 -24.86 -3.17 -1.86
CA VAL A 212 -23.66 -3.45 -2.66
C VAL A 212 -24.03 -3.57 -4.14
N THR A 213 -25.09 -4.32 -4.45
CA THR A 213 -25.57 -4.53 -5.83
C THR A 213 -26.04 -3.22 -6.46
N GLN A 214 -26.84 -2.42 -5.76
CA GLN A 214 -27.32 -1.13 -6.24
C GLN A 214 -26.18 -0.11 -6.39
N THR A 215 -25.25 -0.09 -5.45
CA THR A 215 -24.14 0.87 -5.49
C THR A 215 -23.19 0.55 -6.63
N PHE A 216 -22.74 -0.69 -6.76
CA PHE A 216 -21.70 -1.04 -7.73
C PHE A 216 -22.27 -1.48 -9.09
N GLY A 217 -23.50 -1.98 -9.18
CA GLY A 217 -24.12 -2.36 -10.45
C GLY A 217 -23.18 -3.21 -11.30
N GLU A 218 -22.93 -2.79 -12.54
CA GLU A 218 -22.08 -3.51 -13.48
C GLU A 218 -20.61 -3.60 -13.07
N ILE A 219 -20.07 -2.68 -12.24
CA ILE A 219 -18.67 -2.78 -11.81
C ILE A 219 -18.47 -3.84 -10.73
N LEU A 220 -19.54 -4.37 -10.11
CA LEU A 220 -19.44 -5.47 -9.18
C LEU A 220 -19.04 -6.76 -9.91
N PHE A 221 -18.01 -7.43 -9.42
CA PHE A 221 -17.67 -8.78 -9.83
C PHE A 221 -18.56 -9.77 -9.10
N SER A 222 -19.38 -10.49 -9.85
CA SER A 222 -20.16 -11.62 -9.35
C SER A 222 -19.53 -12.92 -9.85
N PRO A 223 -19.05 -13.81 -8.96
CA PRO A 223 -18.60 -15.13 -9.37
C PRO A 223 -19.78 -15.94 -9.94
N GLY A 224 -19.50 -16.78 -10.95
CA GLY A 224 -20.47 -17.77 -11.40
C GLY A 224 -20.78 -18.81 -10.31
N PRO A 225 -21.72 -19.74 -10.55
CA PRO A 225 -22.11 -20.77 -9.58
C PRO A 225 -20.98 -21.77 -9.26
N GLU A 226 -19.95 -21.85 -10.12
CA GLU A 226 -18.83 -22.77 -9.96
C GLU A 226 -17.71 -22.19 -9.07
N CYS A 227 -17.09 -23.04 -8.25
CA CYS A 227 -15.89 -22.65 -7.51
C CYS A 227 -14.71 -22.49 -8.45
N PHE A 228 -13.95 -21.40 -8.27
CA PHE A 228 -12.72 -21.19 -9.03
C PHE A 228 -11.64 -22.20 -8.62
N LYS A 229 -11.15 -22.95 -9.61
CA LYS A 229 -9.90 -23.71 -9.46
C LYS A 229 -8.74 -22.75 -9.24
N GLU A 230 -8.72 -21.62 -9.93
CA GLU A 230 -7.66 -20.62 -9.87
C GLU A 230 -8.27 -19.21 -9.90
N PHE A 231 -7.65 -18.24 -9.23
CA PHE A 231 -8.16 -16.87 -9.26
C PHE A 231 -8.08 -16.26 -10.66
N PRO A 232 -9.09 -15.49 -11.11
CA PRO A 232 -8.99 -14.71 -12.34
C PRO A 232 -7.79 -13.74 -12.28
N CYS A 233 -7.25 -13.40 -13.45
CA CYS A 233 -6.10 -12.51 -13.52
C CYS A 233 -6.50 -11.03 -13.32
N PRO A 234 -5.61 -10.17 -12.79
CA PRO A 234 -5.87 -8.74 -12.65
C PRO A 234 -6.37 -8.09 -13.94
N GLU A 235 -5.80 -8.46 -15.10
CA GLU A 235 -6.20 -7.91 -16.40
C GLU A 235 -7.68 -8.18 -16.73
N SER A 236 -8.18 -9.40 -16.49
CA SER A 236 -9.59 -9.75 -16.70
C SER A 236 -10.54 -9.08 -15.70
N LEU A 237 -10.01 -8.62 -14.57
CA LEU A 237 -10.75 -8.00 -13.47
C LEU A 237 -10.63 -6.47 -13.47
N LYS A 238 -10.08 -5.86 -14.53
CA LYS A 238 -9.99 -4.40 -14.64
C LYS A 238 -11.34 -3.75 -14.42
N ARG A 239 -11.31 -2.69 -13.61
CA ARG A 239 -12.45 -1.86 -13.23
C ARG A 239 -13.58 -2.64 -12.54
N ARG A 240 -13.24 -3.74 -11.86
CA ARG A 240 -14.18 -4.52 -11.04
C ARG A 240 -13.98 -4.31 -9.54
N ILE A 241 -15.08 -4.38 -8.80
CA ILE A 241 -15.16 -4.43 -7.34
C ILE A 241 -15.43 -5.86 -6.91
N ILE A 242 -14.63 -6.42 -6.01
CA ILE A 242 -14.74 -7.82 -5.58
C ILE A 242 -15.04 -7.85 -4.09
N ILE A 243 -16.09 -8.55 -3.67
CA ILE A 243 -16.36 -8.75 -2.23
C ILE A 243 -15.61 -9.97 -1.72
N SER A 244 -14.95 -9.84 -0.56
CA SER A 244 -14.28 -10.92 0.13
C SER A 244 -14.75 -11.04 1.58
N THR A 245 -15.50 -12.09 1.88
CA THR A 245 -16.00 -12.37 3.23
C THR A 245 -16.18 -13.88 3.43
N LYS A 246 -16.56 -14.28 4.64
CA LYS A 246 -17.01 -15.63 4.94
C LYS A 246 -18.43 -15.82 4.41
N PRO A 247 -18.83 -17.04 4.03
CA PRO A 247 -20.22 -17.31 3.73
C PRO A 247 -21.08 -17.17 5.01
N PRO A 248 -22.39 -16.90 4.89
CA PRO A 248 -23.29 -16.87 6.05
C PRO A 248 -23.24 -18.17 6.85
N LYS A 249 -23.46 -18.09 8.17
CA LYS A 249 -23.26 -19.21 9.11
C LYS A 249 -24.21 -20.38 8.83
N GLU A 250 -25.45 -20.07 8.45
CA GLU A 250 -26.50 -21.05 8.16
C GLU A 250 -26.10 -21.99 7.00
N TYR A 251 -25.27 -21.51 6.07
CA TYR A 251 -24.73 -22.31 4.97
C TYR A 251 -23.54 -23.18 5.38
N LEU A 252 -22.82 -22.80 6.43
CA LEU A 252 -21.74 -23.61 6.98
C LEU A 252 -22.34 -24.79 7.75
N GLU A 253 -23.38 -24.53 8.55
CA GLU A 253 -24.12 -25.55 9.30
C GLU A 253 -24.85 -26.53 8.37
N ALA A 254 -25.50 -26.04 7.30
CA ALA A 254 -26.13 -26.91 6.30
C ALA A 254 -25.14 -27.82 5.53
N LYS A 255 -23.83 -27.49 5.51
CA LYS A 255 -22.78 -28.34 4.93
C LYS A 255 -22.08 -29.21 5.97
N GLU A 256 -22.06 -28.80 7.23
CA GLU A 256 -21.53 -29.60 8.34
C GLU A 256 -22.52 -30.71 8.75
N ASN A 257 -23.84 -30.51 8.60
CA ASN A 257 -24.85 -31.56 8.84
C ASN A 257 -24.82 -32.75 7.86
N ASP A 258 -24.05 -32.66 6.77
CA ASP A 258 -23.78 -33.81 5.87
C ASP A 258 -22.51 -34.60 6.28
N LEU A 259 -21.75 -34.14 7.29
CA LEU A 259 -20.45 -34.71 7.69
C LEU A 259 -20.20 -34.62 9.21
N ASP A 260 -21.04 -35.31 9.99
CA ASP A 260 -20.86 -35.75 11.38
C ASP A 260 -21.77 -35.06 12.42
N GLU A 261 -22.60 -35.90 13.06
CA GLU A 261 -23.31 -35.65 14.31
C GLU A 261 -22.32 -35.60 15.51
N GLU A 262 -22.73 -34.94 16.59
CA GLU A 262 -22.11 -34.85 17.94
C GLU A 262 -21.08 -33.71 18.16
N ASP A 263 -21.51 -32.56 18.69
CA ASP A 263 -21.75 -32.32 20.14
C ASP A 263 -22.16 -30.85 20.38
N GLU A 264 -23.23 -30.66 21.17
CA GLU A 264 -23.75 -29.37 21.66
C GLU A 264 -23.17 -28.99 23.05
N GLU A 265 -23.12 -27.68 23.33
CA GLU A 265 -23.33 -26.95 24.62
C GLU A 265 -22.85 -25.50 24.37
N ASP A 266 -23.61 -24.39 24.51
CA ASP A 266 -24.76 -24.02 25.34
C ASP A 266 -25.60 -22.86 24.71
N THR A 267 -26.94 -22.98 24.83
CA THR A 267 -28.08 -22.02 25.03
C THR A 267 -27.99 -20.55 24.54
N ASP A 268 -28.99 -19.89 23.93
CA ASP A 268 -30.45 -19.84 24.19
C ASP A 268 -31.26 -19.26 22.98
N ASP A 269 -32.57 -19.53 23.02
CA ASP A 269 -33.69 -19.55 22.07
C ASP A 269 -33.89 -18.47 20.98
N GLY A 270 -34.42 -18.93 19.83
CA GLY A 270 -35.17 -18.09 18.88
C GLY A 270 -35.39 -18.64 17.45
N ASP A 271 -36.47 -19.41 17.26
CA ASP A 271 -37.21 -19.67 16.02
C ASP A 271 -36.57 -20.53 14.89
N LYS A 272 -36.88 -21.83 14.91
CA LYS A 272 -36.64 -22.79 13.81
C LYS A 272 -37.79 -22.72 12.79
N SER A 273 -37.81 -21.73 11.90
CA SER A 273 -38.37 -21.88 10.53
C SER A 273 -38.21 -20.63 9.66
N GLN A 274 -37.03 -20.42 9.07
CA GLN A 274 -36.93 -19.52 7.91
C GLN A 274 -36.05 -20.16 6.83
N HIS A 275 -36.65 -20.39 5.66
CA HIS A 275 -35.93 -20.52 4.39
C HIS A 275 -34.83 -19.44 4.34
N SER A 276 -33.58 -19.83 4.02
CA SER A 276 -32.40 -18.95 4.02
C SER A 276 -32.72 -17.59 3.39
N LEU A 277 -32.73 -16.51 4.19
CA LEU A 277 -33.13 -15.18 3.76
C LEU A 277 -32.00 -14.35 3.11
N ALA A 278 -30.80 -14.91 2.89
CA ALA A 278 -29.68 -14.18 2.27
C ALA A 278 -28.85 -14.98 1.24
N PRO A 279 -29.44 -15.76 0.30
CA PRO A 279 -28.69 -16.36 -0.80
C PRO A 279 -27.96 -15.29 -1.63
N GLU A 280 -28.55 -14.10 -1.78
CA GLU A 280 -27.98 -12.97 -2.52
C GLU A 280 -26.64 -12.53 -1.94
N TYR A 281 -26.49 -12.48 -0.61
CA TYR A 281 -25.23 -12.09 0.04
C TYR A 281 -24.09 -13.04 -0.31
N LYS A 282 -24.38 -14.36 -0.36
CA LYS A 282 -23.42 -15.38 -0.78
C LYS A 282 -22.99 -15.21 -2.24
N HIS A 283 -23.91 -14.85 -3.13
CA HIS A 283 -23.61 -14.63 -4.54
C HIS A 283 -22.67 -13.44 -4.78
N LEU A 284 -22.53 -12.51 -3.82
CA LEU A 284 -21.56 -11.41 -3.93
C LEU A 284 -20.10 -11.84 -3.72
N ILE A 285 -19.86 -12.99 -3.08
CA ILE A 285 -18.55 -13.35 -2.53
C ILE A 285 -17.60 -13.82 -3.64
N GLY A 286 -16.90 -12.89 -4.28
CA GLY A 286 -15.88 -13.20 -5.29
C GLY A 286 -14.60 -13.85 -4.73
N ILE A 287 -14.22 -13.54 -3.48
CA ILE A 287 -13.07 -14.20 -2.80
C ILE A 287 -13.52 -14.77 -1.46
N LEU A 288 -13.72 -16.09 -1.44
CA LEU A 288 -14.18 -16.82 -0.25
C LEU A 288 -13.12 -16.83 0.86
N ALA A 289 -13.44 -16.22 2.00
CA ALA A 289 -12.62 -16.29 3.20
C ALA A 289 -12.94 -17.56 4.02
N ARG A 290 -11.91 -18.28 4.46
CA ARG A 290 -12.05 -19.47 5.32
C ARG A 290 -11.46 -19.25 6.70
N LYS A 291 -12.05 -19.92 7.70
CA LYS A 291 -11.49 -20.09 9.04
C LYS A 291 -11.69 -21.55 9.48
N PRO A 292 -10.83 -22.48 9.00
CA PRO A 292 -11.01 -23.89 9.27
C PRO A 292 -10.92 -24.20 10.78
N LYS A 293 -11.62 -25.25 11.23
CA LYS A 293 -11.36 -25.84 12.55
C LYS A 293 -9.98 -26.54 12.53
N GLY A 294 -9.34 -26.71 13.69
CA GLY A 294 -8.04 -27.37 13.84
C GLY A 294 -6.80 -26.46 13.77
N GLY A 295 -5.62 -27.08 13.61
CA GLY A 295 -4.30 -26.42 13.63
C GLY A 295 -3.82 -25.88 12.28
N LEU A 296 -2.58 -25.35 12.26
CA LEU A 296 -1.98 -24.74 11.06
C LEU A 296 -1.92 -25.69 9.86
N ASP A 297 -1.71 -26.99 10.06
CA ASP A 297 -1.70 -27.97 8.97
C ASP A 297 -3.05 -28.05 8.24
N ALA A 298 -4.16 -28.06 8.99
CA ALA A 298 -5.50 -28.02 8.41
C ALA A 298 -5.74 -26.67 7.71
N TRP A 299 -5.26 -25.58 8.29
CA TRP A 299 -5.43 -24.22 7.77
C TRP A 299 -4.61 -23.94 6.52
N LEU A 300 -3.50 -24.64 6.31
CA LEU A 300 -2.60 -24.46 5.16
C LEU A 300 -2.77 -25.55 4.09
N ARG A 301 -3.71 -26.49 4.30
CA ARG A 301 -4.08 -27.48 3.29
C ARG A 301 -4.57 -26.79 2.02
N VAL A 302 -3.98 -27.17 0.88
CA VAL A 302 -4.33 -26.67 -0.45
C VAL A 302 -5.32 -27.63 -1.10
N ASP A 303 -6.45 -27.08 -1.52
CA ASP A 303 -7.45 -27.78 -2.31
C ASP A 303 -7.14 -27.55 -3.81
N PRO A 304 -6.96 -28.60 -4.63
CA PRO A 304 -6.63 -28.48 -6.05
C PRO A 304 -7.81 -28.08 -6.93
N ASP A 305 -9.04 -28.00 -6.40
CA ASP A 305 -10.22 -27.62 -7.16
C ASP A 305 -10.84 -26.31 -6.65
N LYS A 306 -10.29 -25.75 -5.56
CA LYS A 306 -10.85 -24.55 -4.95
C LYS A 306 -9.79 -23.60 -4.40
N VAL A 307 -9.86 -22.34 -4.83
CA VAL A 307 -9.11 -21.24 -4.20
C VAL A 307 -9.88 -20.61 -3.04
N THR A 308 -9.14 -20.18 -2.02
CA THR A 308 -9.68 -19.52 -0.84
C THR A 308 -8.73 -18.43 -0.34
N ARG A 309 -9.24 -17.57 0.53
CA ARG A 309 -8.46 -16.64 1.34
C ARG A 309 -8.39 -17.11 2.79
N LEU A 310 -7.20 -17.11 3.37
CA LEU A 310 -6.98 -17.27 4.82
C LEU A 310 -6.53 -15.93 5.41
N SER A 311 -6.94 -15.63 6.64
CA SER A 311 -6.49 -14.46 7.39
C SER A 311 -5.89 -14.85 8.74
N MET A 312 -4.80 -14.21 9.16
CA MET A 312 -4.26 -14.36 10.52
C MET A 312 -3.51 -13.11 10.99
N SER A 313 -3.43 -12.89 12.30
CA SER A 313 -2.69 -11.75 12.87
C SER A 313 -1.18 -11.89 12.65
N GLU A 314 -0.47 -10.76 12.64
CA GLU A 314 0.99 -10.70 12.50
C GLU A 314 1.70 -11.64 13.48
N GLN A 315 1.23 -11.69 14.74
CA GLN A 315 1.87 -12.47 15.80
C GLN A 315 1.69 -13.98 15.56
N LYS A 316 0.51 -14.39 15.07
CA LYS A 316 0.27 -15.79 14.70
C LYS A 316 1.10 -16.16 13.48
N PHE A 317 1.18 -15.26 12.51
CA PHE A 317 1.97 -15.45 11.30
C PHE A 317 3.47 -15.59 11.59
N GLU A 318 4.04 -14.72 12.43
CA GLU A 318 5.45 -14.78 12.85
C GLU A 318 5.80 -16.12 13.51
N LYS A 319 4.90 -16.68 14.32
CA LYS A 319 5.07 -18.03 14.89
C LYS A 319 4.92 -19.13 13.82
N ALA A 320 3.99 -18.95 12.89
CA ALA A 320 3.72 -19.92 11.83
C ALA A 320 4.88 -20.03 10.83
N VAL A 321 5.56 -18.93 10.47
CA VAL A 321 6.67 -18.98 9.52
C VAL A 321 7.87 -19.79 10.02
N VAL A 322 8.11 -19.78 11.34
CA VAL A 322 9.20 -20.57 11.96
C VAL A 322 8.96 -22.06 11.81
N THR A 323 7.71 -22.50 11.89
CA THR A 323 7.34 -23.93 11.95
C THR A 323 6.80 -24.48 10.63
N HIS A 324 6.15 -23.64 9.82
CA HIS A 324 5.38 -24.02 8.63
C HIS A 324 5.72 -23.17 7.39
N GLY A 325 6.88 -22.49 7.36
CA GLY A 325 7.24 -21.56 6.27
C GLY A 325 7.11 -22.16 4.86
N LYS A 326 7.48 -23.44 4.66
CA LYS A 326 7.33 -24.14 3.38
C LYS A 326 5.86 -24.36 2.99
N GLN A 327 5.03 -24.76 3.95
CA GLN A 327 3.59 -24.95 3.75
C GLN A 327 2.91 -23.62 3.43
N ILE A 328 3.32 -22.53 4.09
CA ILE A 328 2.84 -21.17 3.80
C ILE A 328 3.15 -20.79 2.35
N VAL A 329 4.41 -20.93 1.91
CA VAL A 329 4.79 -20.64 0.52
C VAL A 329 4.02 -21.52 -0.47
N ARG A 330 3.80 -22.80 -0.15
CA ARG A 330 2.98 -23.69 -0.99
C ARG A 330 1.52 -23.22 -1.07
N PHE A 331 0.97 -22.76 0.06
CA PHE A 331 -0.40 -22.24 0.13
C PHE A 331 -0.56 -20.96 -0.70
N THR A 332 0.36 -20.00 -0.57
CA THR A 332 0.29 -18.69 -1.23
C THR A 332 0.47 -18.74 -2.75
N ARG A 333 1.01 -19.83 -3.31
CA ARG A 333 1.10 -20.01 -4.77
C ARG A 333 -0.26 -20.09 -5.47
N ARG A 334 -1.32 -20.48 -4.75
CA ARG A 334 -2.66 -20.70 -5.33
C ARG A 334 -3.76 -19.98 -4.56
N ASN A 335 -3.57 -19.81 -3.26
CA ASN A 335 -4.52 -19.18 -2.35
C ASN A 335 -4.03 -17.81 -1.95
N VAL A 336 -4.93 -16.97 -1.46
CA VAL A 336 -4.57 -15.66 -0.90
C VAL A 336 -4.39 -15.78 0.61
N LEU A 337 -3.29 -15.24 1.13
CA LEU A 337 -3.06 -15.07 2.55
C LEU A 337 -3.11 -13.59 2.90
N ARG A 338 -3.93 -13.26 3.90
CA ARG A 338 -3.98 -11.96 4.54
C ARG A 338 -3.32 -12.00 5.91
N VAL A 339 -2.37 -11.10 6.14
CA VAL A 339 -1.78 -10.86 7.46
C VAL A 339 -2.16 -9.46 7.91
N TYR A 340 -2.59 -9.32 9.16
CA TYR A 340 -3.10 -8.04 9.68
C TYR A 340 -2.49 -7.70 11.07
N PRO A 341 -2.48 -6.41 11.46
CA PRO A 341 -1.93 -5.98 12.74
C PRO A 341 -2.59 -6.70 13.93
N LYS A 342 -1.82 -7.00 14.98
CA LYS A 342 -2.38 -7.54 16.23
C LYS A 342 -3.20 -6.48 16.97
N SER A 343 -4.21 -6.92 17.71
CA SER A 343 -5.11 -6.04 18.47
C SER A 343 -4.42 -5.16 19.50
N THR A 344 -3.25 -5.56 20.02
CA THR A 344 -2.49 -4.75 20.99
C THR A 344 -1.84 -3.50 20.39
N ARG A 345 -1.98 -3.27 19.07
CA ARG A 345 -1.52 -2.04 18.39
C ARG A 345 -2.62 -0.98 18.42
N PHE A 346 -3.02 -0.61 19.62
CA PHE A 346 -4.11 0.34 19.86
C PHE A 346 -3.85 1.72 19.22
N ASP A 347 -2.59 2.09 19.08
CA ASP A 347 -2.11 3.32 18.46
C ASP A 347 -2.12 3.30 16.92
N SER A 348 -2.64 2.22 16.32
CA SER A 348 -2.61 1.99 14.86
C SER A 348 -1.19 1.92 14.28
N SER A 349 -0.20 1.52 15.09
CA SER A 349 1.14 1.21 14.58
C SER A 349 1.13 0.02 13.60
N ASN A 350 2.18 -0.11 12.80
CA ASN A 350 2.32 -1.15 11.78
C ASN A 350 3.51 -2.07 12.04
N TYR A 351 3.41 -3.31 11.53
CA TYR A 351 4.42 -4.36 11.69
C TYR A 351 5.42 -4.38 10.53
N ASN A 352 6.44 -5.25 10.57
CA ASN A 352 7.42 -5.34 9.48
C ASN A 352 6.81 -6.10 8.28
N PRO A 353 6.61 -5.45 7.12
CA PRO A 353 5.93 -6.08 5.99
C PRO A 353 6.80 -7.16 5.31
N LEU A 354 8.12 -7.11 5.49
CA LEU A 354 9.06 -8.03 4.83
C LEU A 354 8.82 -9.49 5.20
N ILE A 355 8.43 -9.77 6.45
CA ILE A 355 8.16 -11.14 6.92
C ILE A 355 7.03 -11.76 6.08
N GLY A 356 5.99 -10.97 5.80
CA GLY A 356 4.87 -11.39 4.94
C GLY A 356 5.32 -11.62 3.50
N TRP A 357 5.93 -10.61 2.88
CA TRP A 357 6.31 -10.69 1.47
C TRP A 357 7.34 -11.78 1.18
N MET A 358 8.31 -12.04 2.07
CA MET A 358 9.27 -13.15 1.94
C MET A 358 8.63 -14.54 1.93
N HIS A 359 7.39 -14.67 2.41
CA HIS A 359 6.63 -15.92 2.41
C HIS A 359 5.45 -15.90 1.41
N GLY A 360 5.43 -14.92 0.49
CA GLY A 360 4.42 -14.82 -0.56
C GLY A 360 3.06 -14.32 -0.10
N VAL A 361 2.96 -13.66 1.06
CA VAL A 361 1.70 -13.09 1.53
C VAL A 361 1.27 -11.97 0.61
N GLN A 362 0.13 -12.13 -0.07
CA GLN A 362 -0.40 -11.16 -1.01
C GLN A 362 -1.00 -9.94 -0.31
N MET A 363 -1.77 -10.17 0.75
CA MET A 363 -2.50 -9.13 1.48
C MET A 363 -1.81 -8.83 2.82
N VAL A 364 -0.71 -8.08 2.77
CA VAL A 364 -0.04 -7.55 3.96
C VAL A 364 -0.75 -6.26 4.37
N ALA A 365 -1.73 -6.38 5.28
CA ALA A 365 -2.66 -5.32 5.64
C ALA A 365 -2.07 -4.32 6.64
N PHE A 366 -2.24 -3.01 6.38
CA PHE A 366 -1.63 -1.92 7.14
C PHE A 366 -2.66 -0.87 7.57
N ASN A 367 -2.49 -0.31 8.77
CA ASN A 367 -3.19 0.87 9.24
C ASN A 367 -2.70 2.09 8.44
N MET A 368 -3.49 2.54 7.47
CA MET A 368 -3.14 3.59 6.51
C MET A 368 -3.15 5.00 7.11
N GLN A 369 -3.87 5.18 8.21
CA GLN A 369 -3.92 6.38 9.05
C GLN A 369 -2.73 6.50 10.02
N GLY A 370 -1.94 5.43 10.16
CA GLY A 370 -0.76 5.42 11.00
C GLY A 370 0.43 6.17 10.39
N TYR A 371 1.58 6.06 11.03
CA TYR A 371 2.84 6.62 10.53
C TYR A 371 4.01 5.68 10.85
N GLY A 372 5.17 6.00 10.28
CA GLY A 372 6.44 5.37 10.60
C GLY A 372 6.99 4.45 9.53
N ARG A 373 8.17 3.91 9.84
CA ARG A 373 9.06 3.21 8.90
C ARG A 373 8.38 2.12 8.09
N SER A 374 7.58 1.27 8.74
CA SER A 374 6.90 0.17 8.03
C SER A 374 5.91 0.67 6.99
N LEU A 375 5.16 1.75 7.30
CA LEU A 375 4.20 2.33 6.36
C LEU A 375 4.92 3.00 5.20
N TRP A 376 6.06 3.66 5.45
CA TRP A 376 6.91 4.22 4.39
C TRP A 376 7.46 3.15 3.46
N LEU A 377 7.89 2.01 4.01
CA LEU A 377 8.34 0.86 3.21
C LEU A 377 7.23 0.34 2.31
N MET A 378 6.02 0.22 2.87
CA MET A 378 4.85 -0.20 2.13
C MET A 378 4.51 0.79 1.00
N HIS A 379 4.49 2.10 1.29
CA HIS A 379 4.29 3.12 0.27
C HIS A 379 5.36 3.07 -0.83
N GLY A 380 6.63 2.94 -0.46
CA GLY A 380 7.73 2.83 -1.42
C GLY A 380 7.62 1.58 -2.29
N MET A 381 7.32 0.44 -1.68
CA MET A 381 7.15 -0.86 -2.35
C MET A 381 6.10 -0.79 -3.44
N PHE A 382 4.90 -0.29 -3.10
CA PHE A 382 3.83 -0.19 -4.08
C PHE A 382 4.05 0.95 -5.03
N LYS A 383 4.57 2.12 -4.61
CA LYS A 383 4.88 3.22 -5.54
C LYS A 383 5.82 2.78 -6.66
N ALA A 384 6.82 1.95 -6.37
CA ALA A 384 7.80 1.51 -7.36
C ALA A 384 7.32 0.39 -8.30
N ASN A 385 6.08 -0.12 -8.17
CA ASN A 385 5.57 -1.32 -8.85
C ASN A 385 6.68 -2.38 -8.95
N GLY A 386 7.31 -2.70 -7.81
CA GLY A 386 8.69 -3.19 -7.78
C GLY A 386 8.92 -4.51 -8.52
N ASP A 387 10.17 -4.87 -8.81
CA ASP A 387 10.51 -6.23 -9.25
C ASP A 387 10.87 -7.12 -8.05
N VAL A 388 10.35 -8.35 -7.99
CA VAL A 388 10.84 -9.38 -7.06
C VAL A 388 11.66 -10.40 -7.84
N GLU A 389 12.96 -10.44 -7.56
CA GLU A 389 13.81 -11.55 -7.99
C GLU A 389 13.80 -12.68 -6.96
N VAL A 390 13.78 -13.92 -7.45
CA VAL A 390 13.93 -15.11 -6.60
C VAL A 390 15.38 -15.18 -6.11
N PHE A 391 15.58 -15.13 -4.79
CA PHE A 391 16.89 -15.22 -4.15
C PHE A 391 16.86 -16.30 -3.06
N ASP A 392 17.92 -17.11 -2.98
CA ASP A 392 18.16 -18.03 -1.86
C ASP A 392 19.21 -17.38 -0.93
N PRO A 393 18.83 -16.99 0.30
CA PRO A 393 19.73 -16.28 1.22
C PRO A 393 20.87 -17.15 1.75
N LYS A 394 20.84 -18.47 1.56
CA LYS A 394 21.87 -19.40 2.02
C LYS A 394 23.00 -19.58 1.00
N ILE A 395 22.83 -19.10 -0.23
CA ILE A 395 23.81 -19.26 -1.30
C ILE A 395 24.60 -17.95 -1.44
N LYS A 396 25.93 -18.01 -1.34
CA LYS A 396 26.80 -16.88 -1.73
C LYS A 396 26.73 -16.73 -3.25
N LEU A 397 25.98 -15.74 -3.73
CA LEU A 397 25.93 -15.40 -5.15
C LEU A 397 27.01 -14.38 -5.51
N PRO A 398 27.53 -14.40 -6.76
CA PRO A 398 28.40 -13.35 -7.27
C PRO A 398 27.65 -12.01 -7.27
N VAL A 399 28.38 -10.92 -6.99
CA VAL A 399 27.82 -9.56 -7.04
C VAL A 399 27.40 -9.25 -8.48
N LYS A 400 26.09 -9.14 -8.71
CA LYS A 400 25.54 -8.73 -10.01
C LYS A 400 25.65 -7.23 -10.23
N THR A 401 25.37 -6.44 -9.19
CA THR A 401 25.28 -4.97 -9.26
C THR A 401 25.73 -4.36 -7.94
N THR A 402 26.53 -3.28 -8.02
CA THR A 402 26.89 -2.45 -6.88
C THR A 402 26.06 -1.17 -6.89
N LEU A 403 25.27 -0.96 -5.83
CA LEU A 403 24.59 0.31 -5.61
C LEU A 403 25.51 1.25 -4.84
N LYS A 404 25.85 2.39 -5.45
CA LYS A 404 26.55 3.50 -4.77
C LYS A 404 25.58 4.66 -4.61
N VAL A 405 25.36 5.09 -3.37
CA VAL A 405 24.51 6.25 -3.04
C VAL A 405 25.39 7.33 -2.45
N THR A 406 25.39 8.51 -3.05
CA THR A 406 26.07 9.70 -2.54
C THR A 406 25.02 10.71 -2.12
N VAL A 407 25.04 11.12 -0.85
CA VAL A 407 24.16 12.18 -0.33
C VAL A 407 24.90 13.50 -0.39
N TYR A 408 24.44 14.42 -1.24
CA TYR A 408 25.05 15.74 -1.36
C TYR A 408 24.47 16.73 -0.36
N MET A 409 23.15 16.89 -0.34
CA MET A 409 22.45 17.86 0.51
C MET A 409 20.97 17.53 0.67
N GLY A 410 20.30 18.22 1.60
CA GLY A 410 18.84 18.24 1.74
C GLY A 410 18.31 19.67 1.64
N GLU A 411 17.29 19.89 0.83
CA GLU A 411 16.64 21.18 0.60
C GLU A 411 15.12 21.06 0.83
N GLY A 412 14.45 22.17 1.13
CA GLY A 412 12.99 22.26 1.15
C GLY A 412 12.31 22.06 2.51
N TRP A 413 12.99 21.53 3.53
CA TRP A 413 12.42 21.30 4.87
C TRP A 413 11.81 22.56 5.52
N TYR A 414 12.34 23.74 5.21
CA TYR A 414 11.88 25.01 5.77
C TYR A 414 10.57 25.53 5.14
N TYR A 415 10.07 24.90 4.08
CA TYR A 415 8.74 25.19 3.52
C TYR A 415 7.64 24.52 4.33
N ASP A 416 7.88 23.28 4.79
CA ASP A 416 6.88 22.47 5.48
C ASP A 416 6.92 22.64 6.99
N PHE A 417 8.09 23.02 7.54
CA PHE A 417 8.30 23.13 8.97
C PHE A 417 8.68 24.55 9.37
N HIS A 418 7.95 25.09 10.34
CA HIS A 418 8.35 26.33 10.98
C HIS A 418 9.71 26.15 11.66
N HIS A 419 10.54 27.19 11.64
CA HIS A 419 11.91 27.14 12.16
C HIS A 419 12.00 26.72 13.63
N THR A 420 10.93 26.91 14.42
CA THR A 420 10.83 26.47 15.82
C THR A 420 10.20 25.08 16.03
N HIS A 421 9.82 24.36 14.97
CA HIS A 421 9.23 23.02 15.11
C HIS A 421 10.23 21.99 15.66
N PHE A 422 11.52 22.19 15.43
CA PHE A 422 12.56 21.24 15.85
C PHE A 422 13.26 21.68 17.13
N ASP A 423 13.76 22.91 17.14
CA ASP A 423 14.45 23.51 18.28
C ASP A 423 13.99 24.98 18.45
N ALA A 424 13.82 25.40 19.70
CA ALA A 424 13.39 26.74 20.07
C ALA A 424 14.52 27.77 19.95
N TYR A 425 15.77 27.32 20.02
CA TYR A 425 16.92 28.19 20.25
C TYR A 425 17.95 28.19 19.12
N SER A 426 17.90 27.21 18.22
CA SER A 426 18.80 27.11 17.08
C SER A 426 18.17 26.41 15.87
N PRO A 427 18.76 26.55 14.66
CA PRO A 427 18.34 25.75 13.51
C PRO A 427 18.53 24.25 13.77
N PRO A 428 17.69 23.40 13.16
CA PRO A 428 17.79 21.95 13.30
C PRO A 428 19.11 21.38 12.76
N ASP A 429 19.67 20.43 13.50
CA ASP A 429 20.74 19.54 13.02
C ASP A 429 20.15 18.33 12.31
N PHE A 430 20.47 18.18 11.03
CA PHE A 430 20.00 17.06 10.21
C PHE A 430 21.10 16.03 9.98
N TYR A 431 20.71 14.77 9.94
CA TYR A 431 21.50 13.71 9.32
C TYR A 431 20.63 12.86 8.39
N SER A 432 21.28 12.25 7.39
CA SER A 432 20.62 11.35 6.45
C SER A 432 21.04 9.91 6.72
N ARG A 433 20.07 9.00 6.72
CA ARG A 433 20.29 7.56 6.80
C ARG A 433 19.79 6.90 5.52
N VAL A 434 20.67 6.17 4.85
CA VAL A 434 20.31 5.33 3.71
C VAL A 434 20.15 3.89 4.20
N SER A 435 18.98 3.31 4.01
CA SER A 435 18.69 1.91 4.35
C SER A 435 18.28 1.12 3.12
N ARG A 436 18.81 -0.09 3.00
CA ARG A 436 18.41 -1.06 1.97
C ARG A 436 17.48 -2.10 2.58
N TYR A 437 16.40 -2.38 1.88
CA TYR A 437 15.46 -3.47 2.21
C TYR A 437 15.38 -4.40 1.00
N THR A 438 15.24 -5.70 1.25
CA THR A 438 15.20 -6.68 0.16
C THR A 438 14.21 -7.75 0.54
N VAL A 439 13.27 -8.03 -0.37
CA VAL A 439 12.41 -9.21 -0.29
C VAL A 439 13.17 -10.34 -0.97
N ILE A 440 13.35 -11.41 -0.23
CA ILE A 440 14.09 -12.58 -0.65
C ILE A 440 13.06 -13.69 -0.68
N GLN A 441 12.77 -14.18 -1.89
CA GLN A 441 11.99 -15.39 -2.19
C GLN A 441 10.61 -15.17 -2.81
N ALA A 442 10.38 -15.98 -3.86
CA ALA A 442 9.17 -16.28 -4.62
C ALA A 442 8.78 -15.37 -5.80
N SER A 443 8.31 -16.01 -6.87
CA SER A 443 7.82 -15.43 -8.12
C SER A 443 6.46 -14.78 -7.88
N PHE A 444 6.45 -13.56 -7.36
CA PHE A 444 5.24 -12.76 -7.18
C PHE A 444 5.38 -11.43 -7.90
N ILE A 445 4.32 -11.01 -8.56
CA ILE A 445 4.19 -9.79 -9.35
C ILE A 445 3.47 -8.72 -8.49
N PHE A 446 3.43 -7.45 -8.88
CA PHE A 446 2.73 -6.40 -8.13
C PHE A 446 1.44 -5.99 -8.83
N LEU A 447 0.39 -5.76 -8.06
CA LEU A 447 -0.84 -5.21 -8.60
C LEU A 447 -0.71 -3.68 -8.72
N ASP A 448 -0.16 -3.26 -9.87
CA ASP A 448 -0.06 -1.92 -10.45
C ASP A 448 0.23 -0.73 -9.50
N SER A 449 1.33 -0.04 -9.82
CA SER A 449 1.49 1.37 -9.54
C SER A 449 2.04 2.10 -10.77
N PRO A 450 1.65 3.36 -10.98
CA PRO A 450 2.08 4.14 -12.14
C PRO A 450 3.59 4.43 -12.20
N TYR A 451 4.38 4.10 -11.18
CA TYR A 451 5.83 4.34 -11.16
C TYR A 451 6.60 3.02 -11.07
N GLY A 452 7.75 2.93 -11.75
CA GLY A 452 8.53 1.69 -11.83
C GLY A 452 9.97 1.89 -11.40
N THR A 453 10.53 1.03 -10.55
CA THR A 453 12.01 0.96 -10.34
C THR A 453 12.47 -0.37 -9.74
N ARG A 454 13.75 -0.71 -9.98
CA ARG A 454 14.41 -1.99 -9.66
C ARG A 454 14.96 -2.18 -8.25
N PHE A 455 14.92 -1.22 -7.32
CA PHE A 455 15.32 -1.44 -5.92
C PHE A 455 14.67 -0.42 -4.98
N ASN A 456 14.20 -0.85 -3.80
CA ASN A 456 13.71 0.05 -2.75
C ASN A 456 14.86 0.52 -1.86
N VAL A 457 15.28 1.77 -2.07
CA VAL A 457 16.16 2.52 -1.16
C VAL A 457 15.30 3.53 -0.42
N THR A 458 15.21 3.42 0.90
CA THR A 458 14.57 4.46 1.71
C THR A 458 15.66 5.35 2.27
N MET A 459 15.57 6.64 1.95
CA MET A 459 16.36 7.68 2.59
C MET A 459 15.52 8.32 3.67
N GLU A 460 16.01 8.27 4.91
CA GLU A 460 15.36 8.89 6.06
C GLU A 460 16.18 10.10 6.48
N ILE A 461 15.53 11.26 6.60
CA ILE A 461 16.12 12.48 7.15
C ILE A 461 15.65 12.57 8.60
N PHE A 462 16.60 12.62 9.52
CA PHE A 462 16.32 12.72 10.95
C PHE A 462 16.85 14.05 11.47
N THR A 463 16.15 14.60 12.45
CA THR A 463 16.64 15.69 13.28
C THR A 463 17.15 15.16 14.60
N ARG A 464 18.26 15.70 15.08
CA ARG A 464 18.74 15.44 16.43
C ARG A 464 18.30 16.60 17.31
N LYS A 465 17.53 16.33 18.37
CA LYS A 465 17.43 17.23 19.51
C LYS A 465 18.66 16.96 20.38
N ILE A 466 19.57 17.91 20.46
CA ILE A 466 20.70 17.84 21.40
C ILE A 466 20.22 18.31 22.77
#